data_AF-A0AAV9HJH2-F1
#
_entry.id   AF-A0AAV9HJH2-F1
#
_cell.length_a   1.000
_cell.length_b   1.000
_cell.length_c   1.000
_cell.angle_alpha   90.00
_cell.angle_beta   90.00
_cell.angle_gamma   90.00
#
_symmetry.space_group_name_H-M   'P 1'
#
loop_
_entity.id
_entity.type
_entity.pdbx_description
1 polymer ?
#
loop_
_entity_poly.entity_id
_entity_poly.type
_entity_poly.pdbx_seq_one_letter_code
_entity_poly.pdbx_strand_id
1 'polypeptide(L)'
;MAAADEDGNAVAVLLASKTATPIAQLNPDLPAQSSLAVRGEVGITWPYNSVTKTLAFLIAEPDVRLRRAKGQVRIELHGPSAKALSNCEFGAGDELIISLDGAEWEKDTSPGRIPGSRVDWQLQFSDKLALQVRL
;
A
#
# COMPACT_ATOMS: atom_id res chain seq x y z
N MET A 1 20.74 18.00 1.68
CA MET A 1 19.33 18.37 1.40
C MET A 1 18.91 18.04 -0.03
N ALA A 2 19.79 18.13 -1.05
CA ALA A 2 19.43 17.86 -2.46
C ALA A 2 19.06 16.39 -2.82
N ALA A 3 19.58 15.38 -2.12
CA ALA A 3 19.36 13.97 -2.52
C ALA A 3 17.92 13.45 -2.27
N ALA A 4 17.26 13.91 -1.20
CA ALA A 4 15.89 13.47 -0.87
C ALA A 4 14.85 13.99 -1.87
N ASP A 5 15.08 15.17 -2.46
CA ASP A 5 14.21 15.76 -3.48
C ASP A 5 14.38 15.05 -4.84
N GLU A 6 15.60 14.61 -5.18
CA GLU A 6 15.86 13.82 -6.38
C GLU A 6 15.27 12.41 -6.30
N ASP A 7 15.43 11.73 -5.15
CA ASP A 7 14.85 10.41 -4.90
C ASP A 7 13.31 10.47 -4.92
N GLY A 8 12.72 11.50 -4.30
CA GLY A 8 11.27 11.72 -4.31
C GLY A 8 10.71 11.96 -5.72
N ASN A 9 11.40 12.77 -6.53
CA ASN A 9 11.02 13.00 -7.93
C ASN A 9 11.15 11.72 -8.79
N ALA A 10 12.22 10.95 -8.61
CA ALA A 10 12.39 9.68 -9.31
C ALA A 10 11.28 8.67 -8.97
N VAL A 11 10.88 8.58 -7.69
CA VAL A 11 9.75 7.74 -7.26
C VAL A 11 8.44 8.23 -7.86
N ALA A 12 8.19 9.54 -7.91
CA ALA A 12 6.99 10.10 -8.53
C ALA A 12 6.91 9.78 -10.03
N VAL A 13 8.02 9.91 -10.77
CA VAL A 13 8.11 9.55 -12.19
C VAL A 13 7.89 8.04 -12.39
N LEU A 14 8.48 7.22 -11.52
CA LEU A 14 8.29 5.76 -11.55
C LEU A 14 6.83 5.39 -11.36
N LEU A 15 6.15 5.95 -10.34
CA LEU A 15 4.75 5.67 -10.05
C LEU A 15 3.81 6.21 -11.15
N ALA A 16 4.12 7.36 -11.74
CA ALA A 16 3.35 7.91 -12.87
C ALA A 16 3.41 7.03 -14.12
N SER A 17 4.47 6.22 -14.29
CA SER A 17 4.58 5.25 -15.38
C SER A 17 3.80 3.95 -15.18
N LYS A 18 3.31 3.69 -13.95
CA LYS A 18 2.55 2.48 -13.61
C LYS A 18 1.08 2.62 -14.03
N THR A 19 0.46 1.50 -14.35
CA THR A 19 -0.99 1.46 -14.61
C THR A 19 -1.73 1.43 -13.28
N ALA A 20 -2.66 2.37 -13.08
CA ALA A 20 -3.51 2.40 -11.91
C ALA A 20 -4.51 1.23 -11.93
N THR A 21 -4.51 0.45 -10.86
CA THR A 21 -5.36 -0.73 -10.69
C THR A 21 -6.34 -0.48 -9.54
N PRO A 22 -7.65 -0.65 -9.77
CA PRO A 22 -8.64 -0.60 -8.70
C PRO A 22 -8.35 -1.65 -7.62
N ILE A 23 -8.47 -1.27 -6.36
CA ILE A 23 -8.26 -2.14 -5.20
C ILE A 23 -9.12 -3.41 -5.31
N ALA A 24 -10.37 -3.28 -5.75
CA ALA A 24 -11.28 -4.42 -5.90
C ALA A 24 -10.81 -5.50 -6.90
N GLN A 25 -9.87 -5.16 -7.79
CA GLN A 25 -9.31 -6.09 -8.77
C GLN A 25 -8.03 -6.77 -8.28
N LEU A 26 -7.53 -6.42 -7.09
CA LEU A 26 -6.30 -6.97 -6.54
C LEU A 26 -6.43 -8.46 -6.22
N ASN A 27 -5.60 -9.27 -6.87
CA ASN A 27 -5.47 -10.70 -6.64
C ASN A 27 -4.11 -11.22 -7.18
N PRO A 28 -3.65 -12.41 -6.76
CA PRO A 28 -2.34 -12.97 -7.17
C PRO A 28 -2.20 -13.28 -8.65
N ASP A 29 -3.31 -13.44 -9.38
CA ASP A 29 -3.31 -13.81 -10.80
C ASP A 29 -3.19 -12.58 -11.72
N LEU A 30 -2.95 -11.38 -11.16
CA LEU A 30 -2.77 -10.16 -11.93
C LEU A 30 -1.52 -10.25 -12.82
N PRO A 31 -1.67 -10.07 -14.15
CA PRO A 31 -0.53 -10.07 -15.05
C PRO A 31 0.31 -8.80 -14.87
N ALA A 32 1.62 -8.93 -15.10
CA ALA A 32 2.56 -7.80 -15.10
C ALA A 32 2.48 -6.93 -13.83
N GLN A 33 2.35 -7.55 -12.66
CA GLN A 33 2.24 -6.88 -11.35
C GLN A 33 3.27 -5.75 -11.16
N SER A 34 4.51 -5.93 -11.62
CA SER A 34 5.55 -4.92 -11.51
C SER A 34 5.26 -3.63 -12.28
N SER A 35 4.34 -3.63 -13.24
CA SER A 35 3.88 -2.46 -14.00
C SER A 35 2.62 -1.80 -13.43
N LEU A 36 2.08 -2.33 -12.33
CA LEU A 36 0.84 -1.87 -11.73
C LEU A 36 1.10 -1.03 -10.48
N ALA A 37 0.18 -0.11 -10.19
CA ALA A 37 0.13 0.63 -8.94
C ALA A 37 -1.31 0.70 -8.42
N VAL A 38 -1.46 0.81 -7.11
CA VAL A 38 -2.73 1.02 -6.44
C VAL A 38 -2.75 2.40 -5.82
N ARG A 39 -3.91 3.06 -5.89
CA ARG A 39 -4.18 4.34 -5.25
C ARG A 39 -5.20 4.14 -4.14
N GLY A 40 -4.99 4.76 -2.99
CA GLY A 40 -5.93 4.64 -1.88
C GLY A 40 -5.71 5.69 -0.80
N GLU A 41 -6.76 5.93 -0.03
CA GLU A 41 -6.75 6.74 1.18
C GLU A 41 -6.41 5.86 2.39
N VAL A 42 -5.50 6.32 3.24
CA VAL A 42 -5.11 5.61 4.46
C VAL A 42 -6.28 5.58 5.44
N GLY A 43 -6.60 4.38 5.91
CA GLY A 43 -7.61 4.16 6.93
C GLY A 43 -6.98 3.94 8.31
N ILE A 44 -6.92 2.67 8.71
CA ILE A 44 -6.40 2.25 10.03
C ILE A 44 -4.93 1.90 9.88
N THR A 45 -4.09 2.42 10.78
CA THR A 45 -2.65 2.11 10.85
C THR A 45 -2.31 1.38 12.15
N TRP A 46 -1.60 0.26 12.02
CA TRP A 46 -0.89 -0.41 13.10
C TRP A 46 0.57 0.04 13.06
N PRO A 47 1.03 0.80 14.06
CA PRO A 47 2.34 1.44 14.04
C PRO A 47 3.47 0.41 14.06
N TYR A 48 4.68 0.88 13.74
CA TYR A 48 5.87 0.05 13.72
C TYR A 48 6.12 -0.63 15.07
N ASN A 49 6.22 -1.97 15.04
CA ASN A 49 6.63 -2.78 16.16
C ASN A 49 8.11 -3.15 16.01
N SER A 50 8.95 -2.71 16.93
CA SER A 50 10.41 -2.94 16.87
C SER A 50 10.82 -4.39 17.13
N VAL A 51 9.98 -5.19 17.80
CA VAL A 51 10.25 -6.60 18.10
C VAL A 51 10.03 -7.46 16.86
N THR A 52 8.86 -7.32 16.23
CA THR A 52 8.51 -8.07 15.00
C THR A 52 9.05 -7.41 13.74
N LYS A 53 9.51 -6.15 13.84
CA LYS A 53 9.90 -5.29 12.72
C LYS A 53 8.79 -5.17 11.67
N THR A 54 7.56 -5.01 12.13
CA THR A 54 6.38 -4.93 11.26
C THR A 54 5.64 -3.61 11.41
N LEU A 55 5.02 -3.16 10.33
CA LEU A 55 4.08 -2.04 10.28
C LEU A 55 2.97 -2.44 9.32
N ALA A 56 1.72 -2.19 9.65
CA ALA A 56 0.61 -2.48 8.73
C ALA A 56 -0.37 -1.32 8.68
N PHE A 57 -1.08 -1.18 7.57
CA PHE A 57 -2.17 -0.22 7.45
C PHE A 57 -3.21 -0.70 6.42
N LEU A 58 -4.39 -0.12 6.48
CA LEU A 58 -5.41 -0.27 5.46
C LEU A 58 -5.38 0.93 4.52
N ILE A 59 -5.55 0.67 3.23
CA ILE A 59 -5.96 1.70 2.28
C ILE A 59 -7.33 1.38 1.71
N ALA A 60 -8.06 2.43 1.38
CA ALA A 60 -9.39 2.36 0.82
C ALA A 60 -9.49 3.17 -0.47
N GLU A 61 -10.32 2.74 -1.41
CA GLU A 61 -10.60 3.48 -2.63
C GLU A 61 -11.07 4.90 -2.29
N PRO A 62 -10.50 5.96 -2.87
CA PRO A 62 -10.96 7.33 -2.60
C PRO A 62 -12.44 7.54 -3.00
N ASP A 63 -12.90 6.83 -4.04
CA ASP A 63 -14.33 6.79 -4.40
C ASP A 63 -15.10 5.88 -3.45
N VAL A 64 -16.05 6.47 -2.71
CA VAL A 64 -16.92 5.78 -1.75
C VAL A 64 -17.73 4.63 -2.38
N ARG A 65 -18.07 4.72 -3.67
CA ARG A 65 -18.78 3.65 -4.39
C ARG A 65 -17.91 2.42 -4.55
N LEU A 66 -16.66 2.61 -4.96
CA LEU A 66 -15.68 1.54 -5.09
C LEU A 66 -15.29 0.98 -3.72
N ARG A 67 -15.19 1.85 -2.71
CA ARG A 67 -14.88 1.47 -1.31
C ARG A 67 -15.86 0.45 -0.72
N ARG A 68 -17.14 0.53 -1.08
CA ARG A 68 -18.20 -0.42 -0.63
C ARG A 68 -18.18 -1.76 -1.37
N ALA A 69 -17.43 -1.85 -2.47
CA ALA A 69 -17.37 -3.02 -3.34
C ALA A 69 -15.98 -3.68 -3.28
N LYS A 70 -15.58 -4.18 -2.11
CA LYS A 70 -14.23 -4.71 -1.84
C LYS A 70 -13.09 -3.72 -2.13
N GLY A 71 -13.36 -2.41 -2.10
CA GLY A 71 -12.38 -1.37 -2.38
C GLY A 71 -11.48 -1.02 -1.19
N GLN A 72 -11.04 -2.01 -0.42
CA GLN A 72 -10.05 -1.83 0.64
C GLN A 72 -9.04 -2.97 0.58
N VAL A 73 -7.78 -2.69 0.95
CA VAL A 73 -6.72 -3.70 1.03
C VAL A 73 -5.84 -3.40 2.24
N ARG A 74 -5.38 -4.47 2.88
CA ARG A 74 -4.37 -4.40 3.94
C ARG A 74 -2.99 -4.47 3.32
N ILE A 75 -2.12 -3.59 3.78
CA ILE A 75 -0.70 -3.58 3.45
C ILE A 75 0.06 -3.90 4.74
N GLU A 76 0.95 -4.88 4.65
CA GLU A 76 1.82 -5.28 5.75
C GLU A 76 3.27 -5.23 5.31
N LEU A 77 4.08 -4.52 6.08
CA LEU A 77 5.49 -4.33 5.81
C LEU A 77 6.30 -5.04 6.87
N HIS A 78 7.43 -5.61 6.45
CA HIS A 78 8.37 -6.32 7.31
C HIS A 78 9.78 -5.75 7.14
N GLY A 79 10.59 -5.81 8.19
CA GLY A 79 12.02 -5.57 8.12
C GLY A 79 12.39 -4.17 7.56
N PRO A 80 13.25 -4.08 6.52
CA PRO A 80 13.69 -2.81 5.95
C PRO A 80 12.56 -1.90 5.47
N SER A 81 11.57 -2.44 4.76
CA SER A 81 10.45 -1.66 4.23
C SER A 81 9.60 -1.04 5.34
N ALA A 82 9.32 -1.81 6.40
CA ALA A 82 8.60 -1.36 7.58
C ALA A 82 9.37 -0.26 8.31
N LYS A 83 10.68 -0.42 8.45
CA LYS A 83 11.54 0.57 9.11
C LYS A 83 11.62 1.86 8.32
N ALA A 84 11.74 1.79 6.99
CA ALA A 84 11.74 2.96 6.12
C ALA A 84 10.43 3.75 6.25
N LEU A 85 9.29 3.06 6.11
CA LEU A 85 7.98 3.71 6.20
C LEU A 85 7.66 4.23 7.60
N SER A 86 8.20 3.62 8.67
CA SER A 86 8.03 4.11 10.05
C SER A 86 8.60 5.52 10.28
N ASN A 87 9.50 5.98 9.42
CA ASN A 87 10.08 7.32 9.48
C ASN A 87 9.32 8.33 8.58
N CYS A 88 8.33 7.88 7.80
CA CYS A 88 7.48 8.74 6.99
C CYS A 88 6.28 9.20 7.83
N GLU A 89 5.99 10.50 7.78
CA GLU A 89 4.77 11.04 8.38
C GLU A 89 3.60 10.84 7.41
N PHE A 90 2.67 9.95 7.77
CA PHE A 90 1.38 9.80 7.11
C PHE A 90 0.33 9.38 8.15
N GLY A 91 -0.92 9.76 7.90
CA GLY A 91 -2.04 9.56 8.80
C GLY A 91 -3.30 9.13 8.06
N ALA A 92 -4.35 8.84 8.83
CA ALA A 92 -5.66 8.54 8.29
C ALA A 92 -6.18 9.72 7.45
N GLY A 93 -6.71 9.42 6.26
CA GLY A 93 -7.16 10.43 5.30
C GLY A 93 -6.13 10.81 4.24
N ASP A 94 -4.85 10.49 4.44
CA ASP A 94 -3.82 10.78 3.44
C ASP A 94 -3.98 9.86 2.23
N GLU A 95 -3.76 10.41 1.04
CA GLU A 95 -3.83 9.65 -0.19
C GLU A 95 -2.45 9.11 -0.56
N LEU A 96 -2.39 7.84 -0.94
CA LEU A 96 -1.17 7.14 -1.33
C LEU A 96 -1.27 6.58 -2.73
N ILE A 97 -0.14 6.53 -3.41
CA ILE A 97 0.08 5.67 -4.59
C ILE A 97 1.20 4.71 -4.27
N ILE A 98 0.97 3.42 -4.51
CA ILE A 98 1.88 2.34 -4.13
C ILE A 98 2.08 1.43 -5.35
N SER A 99 3.33 1.20 -5.72
CA SER A 99 3.68 0.21 -6.75
C SER A 99 3.42 -1.21 -6.25
N LEU A 100 2.89 -2.08 -7.11
CA LEU A 100 2.78 -3.51 -6.78
C LEU A 100 4.09 -4.28 -7.05
N ASP A 101 5.10 -3.61 -7.60
CA ASP A 101 6.46 -4.15 -7.76
C ASP A 101 7.10 -4.46 -6.39
N GLY A 102 7.40 -5.74 -6.15
CA GLY A 102 7.91 -6.23 -4.87
C GLY A 102 6.84 -6.63 -3.86
N ALA A 103 5.54 -6.56 -4.24
CA ALA A 103 4.46 -7.04 -3.39
C ALA A 103 4.37 -8.58 -3.43
N GLU A 104 4.22 -9.18 -2.26
CA GLU A 104 3.84 -10.58 -2.10
C GLU A 104 2.37 -10.66 -1.69
N TRP A 105 1.67 -11.71 -2.13
CA TRP A 105 0.27 -11.90 -1.83
C TRP A 105 0.09 -12.89 -0.70
N GLU A 106 -0.69 -12.52 0.31
CA GLU A 106 -1.14 -13.43 1.36
C GLU A 106 -2.66 -13.32 1.52
N LYS A 107 -3.32 -14.41 1.94
CA LYS A 107 -4.74 -14.33 2.31
C LYS A 107 -4.93 -13.40 3.50
N ASP A 108 -5.87 -12.46 3.40
CA ASP A 108 -6.19 -11.59 4.52
C ASP A 108 -7.01 -12.35 5.57
N THR A 109 -6.31 -12.92 6.56
CA THR A 109 -6.91 -13.56 7.75
C THR A 109 -6.91 -12.65 8.97
N SER A 110 -6.73 -11.33 8.79
CA SER A 110 -6.61 -10.41 9.92
C SER A 110 -7.91 -10.32 10.74
N PRO A 111 -7.81 -10.27 12.07
CA PRO A 111 -8.99 -10.20 12.93
C PRO A 111 -9.74 -8.87 12.71
N GLY A 112 -11.07 -8.90 12.90
CA GLY A 112 -11.90 -7.70 12.72
C GLY A 112 -12.13 -7.32 11.26
N ARG A 113 -11.85 -8.21 10.30
CA ARG A 113 -12.23 -8.04 8.90
C ARG A 113 -13.75 -8.01 8.74
N ILE A 114 -14.26 -6.90 8.22
CA ILE A 114 -15.67 -6.77 7.84
C ILE A 114 -15.84 -7.51 6.49
N PRO A 115 -16.71 -8.53 6.42
CA PRO A 115 -16.94 -9.25 5.16
C PRO A 115 -17.38 -8.31 4.04
N GLY A 116 -16.74 -8.43 2.87
CA GLY A 116 -17.05 -7.63 1.68
C GLY A 116 -16.47 -6.21 1.66
N SER A 117 -15.86 -5.72 2.76
CA SER A 117 -15.26 -4.38 2.78
C SER A 117 -13.89 -4.35 2.11
N ARG A 118 -13.11 -5.44 2.21
CA ARG A 118 -11.77 -5.57 1.65
C ARG A 118 -11.68 -6.70 0.63
N VAL A 119 -10.67 -6.67 -0.22
CA VAL A 119 -10.26 -7.85 -0.99
C VAL A 119 -9.91 -9.01 -0.07
N ASP A 120 -9.87 -10.23 -0.62
CA ASP A 120 -9.59 -11.46 0.13
C ASP A 120 -8.08 -11.68 0.35
N TRP A 121 -7.26 -10.74 -0.12
CA TRP A 121 -5.81 -10.77 -0.10
C TRP A 121 -5.24 -9.52 0.60
N GLN A 122 -4.08 -9.66 1.20
CA GLN A 122 -3.24 -8.56 1.66
C GLN A 122 -1.95 -8.51 0.85
N LEU A 123 -1.35 -7.33 0.80
CA LEU A 123 -0.05 -7.11 0.17
C LEU A 123 1.04 -7.08 1.24
N GLN A 124 2.07 -7.89 1.05
CA GLN A 124 3.25 -7.91 1.89
C GLN A 124 4.45 -7.30 1.17
N PHE A 125 5.22 -6.50 1.89
CA PHE A 125 6.46 -5.92 1.39
C PHE A 125 7.57 -6.12 2.42
N SER A 126 8.68 -6.73 2.02
CA SER A 126 9.83 -6.96 2.93
C SER A 126 11.02 -6.05 2.60
N ASP A 127 11.42 -6.00 1.33
CA ASP A 127 12.64 -5.27 0.92
C ASP A 127 12.36 -4.03 0.07
N LYS A 128 11.51 -4.15 -0.95
CA LYS A 128 11.26 -3.11 -1.94
C LYS A 128 9.87 -2.51 -1.78
N LEU A 129 9.81 -1.19 -1.59
CA LEU A 129 8.58 -0.42 -1.58
C LEU A 129 8.80 0.88 -2.35
N ALA A 130 7.95 1.15 -3.34
CA ALA A 130 7.85 2.47 -3.96
C ALA A 130 6.46 3.03 -3.62
N LEU A 131 6.45 4.12 -2.86
CA LEU A 131 5.25 4.75 -2.33
C LEU A 131 5.40 6.27 -2.41
N GLN A 132 4.31 6.95 -2.75
CA GLN A 132 4.21 8.41 -2.69
C GLN A 132 2.98 8.80 -1.89
N VAL A 133 3.19 9.67 -0.90
CA VAL A 133 2.11 10.36 -0.18
C VAL A 133 1.70 11.59 -0.98
N ARG A 134 0.40 11.74 -1.23
CA ARG A 134 -0.23 12.93 -1.80
C ARG A 134 -0.92 13.66 -0.64
N LEU A 135 -0.25 14.71 -0.15
CA LEU A 135 -0.77 15.66 0.83
C LEU A 135 -1.69 16.69 0.17
#